data_AF-A0A561SUZ4-F1
#
_entry.id   AF-A0A561SUZ4-F1
#
_cell.length_a   1.000
_cell.length_b   1.000
_cell.length_c   1.000
_cell.angle_alpha   90.00
_cell.angle_beta   90.00
_cell.angle_gamma   90.00
#
_symmetry.space_group_name_H-M   'P 1'
#
loop_
_entity.id
_entity.type
_entity.pdbx_description
1 polymer ?
#
loop_
_entity_poly.entity_id
_entity_poly.type
_entity_poly.pdbx_seq_one_letter_code
_entity_poly.pdbx_strand_id
1 'polypeptide(L)'
;MNDLLHRVASSRVTGRAARVTAGVRIFVGVVFLFFGGLKFLITEIEVAEFVRFGFPESTLVVHLVGLLEVAAGLMLVVGLATRLAALGLAVVMAGAILTAGLTVGGPFHLGLAPALLAANVYLLVAGPGSLALDRRLVAVG
;
A
#
# COMPACT_ATOMS: atom_id res chain seq x y z
N MET A 1 -12.53 -5.19 23.48
CA MET A 1 -12.46 -5.52 22.04
C MET A 1 -13.08 -4.43 21.17
N ASN A 2 -14.22 -3.85 21.55
CA ASN A 2 -14.91 -2.81 20.76
C ASN A 2 -14.11 -1.51 20.53
N ASP A 3 -13.32 -1.04 21.51
CA ASP A 3 -12.58 0.25 21.36
C ASP A 3 -11.43 0.17 20.33
N LEU A 4 -10.72 -0.97 20.26
CA LEU A 4 -9.65 -1.17 19.28
C LEU A 4 -10.19 -1.27 17.85
N LEU A 5 -11.26 -2.05 17.65
CA LEU A 5 -11.90 -2.16 16.34
C LEU A 5 -12.43 -0.81 15.86
N HIS A 6 -13.06 -0.05 16.77
CA HIS A 6 -13.53 1.30 16.45
C HIS A 6 -12.38 2.25 16.07
N ARG A 7 -11.25 2.22 16.78
CA ARG A 7 -10.07 3.06 16.44
C ARG A 7 -9.44 2.69 15.10
N VAL A 8 -9.39 1.41 14.75
CA VAL A 8 -8.78 0.94 13.51
C VAL A 8 -9.68 1.23 12.31
N ALA A 9 -10.99 1.01 12.44
CA ALA A 9 -11.96 1.13 11.34
C ALA A 9 -12.58 2.54 11.21
N SER A 10 -12.40 3.43 12.18
CA SER A 10 -12.93 4.80 12.09
C SER A 10 -12.09 5.71 11.19
N SER A 11 -12.81 6.51 10.40
CA SER A 11 -12.27 7.64 9.65
C SER A 11 -12.19 8.87 10.55
N ARG A 12 -11.03 9.53 10.59
CA ARG A 12 -10.84 10.81 11.30
C ARG A 12 -11.29 12.02 10.49
N VAL A 13 -11.63 11.81 9.22
CA VAL A 13 -12.10 12.84 8.29
C VAL A 13 -13.55 12.58 7.89
N THR A 14 -14.30 13.67 7.64
CA THR A 14 -15.74 13.64 7.30
C THR A 14 -16.04 14.50 6.05
N GLY A 15 -17.27 14.44 5.55
CA GLY A 15 -17.74 15.29 4.46
C GLY A 15 -16.93 15.18 3.16
N ARG A 16 -16.49 16.33 2.61
CA ARG A 16 -15.66 16.39 1.39
C ARG A 16 -14.29 15.74 1.58
N ALA A 17 -13.65 15.96 2.73
CA ALA A 17 -12.35 15.37 3.04
C ALA A 17 -12.40 13.84 2.99
N ALA A 18 -13.46 13.23 3.55
CA ALA A 18 -13.64 11.78 3.48
C ALA A 18 -13.79 11.23 2.04
N ARG A 19 -14.37 12.00 1.12
CA ARG A 19 -14.45 11.63 -0.31
C ARG A 19 -13.09 11.69 -0.98
N VAL A 20 -12.30 12.73 -0.69
CA VAL A 20 -10.93 12.85 -1.21
C VAL A 20 -10.06 11.71 -0.67
N THR A 21 -10.14 11.39 0.62
CA THR A 21 -9.42 10.25 1.21
C THR A 21 -9.78 8.93 0.54
N ALA A 22 -11.06 8.72 0.20
CA ALA A 22 -11.46 7.52 -0.55
C ALA A 22 -10.82 7.48 -1.94
N GLY A 23 -10.74 8.62 -2.64
CA GLY A 23 -10.03 8.74 -3.91
C GLY A 23 -8.55 8.40 -3.79
N VAL A 24 -7.86 8.96 -2.78
CA VAL A 24 -6.45 8.65 -2.48
C VAL A 24 -6.27 7.16 -2.19
N ARG A 25 -7.13 6.58 -1.36
CA ARG A 25 -7.10 5.17 -0.99
C ARG A 25 -7.20 4.26 -2.22
N ILE A 26 -8.18 4.52 -3.10
CA ILE A 26 -8.39 3.74 -4.33
C ILE A 26 -7.21 3.92 -5.28
N PHE A 27 -6.73 5.15 -5.47
CA PHE A 27 -5.59 5.43 -6.33
C PHE A 27 -4.34 4.66 -5.87
N VAL A 28 -3.98 4.75 -4.59
CA VAL A 28 -2.85 4.01 -4.02
C VAL A 28 -3.05 2.51 -4.22
N GLY A 29 -4.24 1.99 -3.92
CA GLY A 29 -4.56 0.58 -4.12
C GLY A 29 -4.36 0.11 -5.57
N VAL A 30 -4.84 0.86 -6.56
CA VAL A 30 -4.68 0.53 -7.99
C VAL A 30 -3.21 0.55 -8.42
N VAL A 31 -2.43 1.53 -7.96
CA VAL A 31 -1.00 1.61 -8.26
C VAL A 31 -0.27 0.36 -7.75
N PHE A 32 -0.56 -0.08 -6.53
CA PHE A 32 0.04 -1.29 -5.97
C PHE A 32 -0.44 -2.58 -6.63
N LEU A 33 -1.71 -2.65 -7.06
CA LEU A 33 -2.19 -3.78 -7.86
C LEU A 33 -1.42 -3.91 -9.17
N PHE A 34 -1.11 -2.78 -9.82
CA PHE A 34 -0.34 -2.76 -11.05
C PHE A 34 1.11 -3.21 -10.81
N PHE A 35 1.87 -2.52 -9.94
CA PHE A 35 3.28 -2.84 -9.69
C PHE A 35 3.49 -4.21 -9.01
N GLY A 36 2.58 -4.61 -8.13
CA GLY A 36 2.60 -5.93 -7.51
C GLY A 36 2.25 -7.04 -8.51
N GLY A 37 1.31 -6.78 -9.44
CA GLY A 37 0.96 -7.72 -10.50
C GLY A 37 2.12 -8.00 -11.46
N LEU A 38 2.93 -6.99 -11.77
CA LEU A 38 4.11 -7.15 -12.63
C LEU A 38 5.11 -8.19 -12.09
N LYS A 39 5.23 -8.33 -10.76
CA LYS A 39 6.11 -9.33 -10.12
C LYS A 39 5.75 -10.78 -10.45
N PHE A 40 4.50 -11.02 -10.88
CA PHE A 40 4.04 -12.33 -11.33
C PHE A 40 3.98 -12.45 -12.86
N LEU A 41 3.84 -11.33 -13.58
CA LEU A 41 3.69 -11.31 -15.04
C LEU A 41 5.04 -11.27 -15.77
N ILE A 42 6.03 -10.60 -15.20
CA ILE A 42 7.38 -10.41 -15.76
C ILE A 42 8.46 -10.77 -14.74
N THR A 43 8.27 -11.91 -14.05
CA THR A 43 9.07 -12.32 -12.89
C THR A 43 10.57 -12.34 -13.15
N GLU A 44 11.04 -12.82 -14.30
CA GLU A 44 12.48 -12.86 -14.60
C GLU A 44 13.10 -11.46 -14.63
N ILE A 45 12.38 -10.48 -15.20
CA ILE A 45 12.81 -9.08 -15.24
C ILE A 45 12.83 -8.49 -13.82
N GLU A 46 11.80 -8.76 -13.03
CA GLU A 46 11.71 -8.26 -11.65
C GLU A 46 12.76 -8.90 -10.73
N VAL A 47 13.12 -10.17 -10.93
CA VAL A 47 14.24 -10.81 -10.21
C VAL A 47 15.56 -10.12 -10.54
N ALA A 48 15.82 -9.82 -11.82
CA ALA A 48 17.02 -9.10 -12.23
C ALA A 48 17.07 -7.70 -11.60
N GLU A 49 15.94 -6.98 -11.53
CA GLU A 49 15.85 -5.68 -10.85
C GLU A 49 16.09 -5.81 -9.33
N PHE A 50 15.52 -6.80 -8.67
CA PHE A 50 15.75 -7.03 -7.24
C PHE A 50 17.23 -7.32 -6.92
N VAL A 51 17.94 -8.04 -7.81
CA VAL A 51 19.39 -8.21 -7.70
C VAL A 51 20.11 -6.87 -7.81
N ARG A 52 19.70 -5.98 -8.73
CA ARG A 52 20.24 -4.60 -8.82
C ARG A 52 19.92 -3.75 -7.60
N PHE A 53 18.83 -4.05 -6.88
CA PHE A 53 18.48 -3.39 -5.63
C PHE A 53 19.30 -3.90 -4.43
N GLY A 54 20.10 -4.97 -4.62
CA GLY A 54 20.96 -5.55 -3.59
C GLY A 54 20.36 -6.79 -2.89
N PHE A 55 19.27 -7.35 -3.39
CA PHE A 55 18.73 -8.62 -2.91
C PHE A 55 19.46 -9.81 -3.56
N PRO A 56 19.50 -11.00 -2.90
CA PRO A 56 19.92 -12.22 -3.57
C PRO A 56 18.96 -12.57 -4.71
N GLU A 57 19.45 -13.27 -5.72
CA GLU A 57 18.64 -13.79 -6.82
C GLU A 57 17.60 -14.78 -6.26
N SER A 58 16.37 -14.30 -6.07
CA SER A 58 15.32 -15.04 -5.38
C SER A 58 13.93 -14.68 -5.89
N THR A 59 13.36 -15.58 -6.69
CA THR A 59 11.96 -15.52 -7.11
C THR A 59 11.00 -15.51 -5.92
N LEU A 60 11.35 -16.18 -4.82
CA LEU A 60 10.52 -16.20 -3.62
C LEU A 60 10.36 -14.80 -3.02
N VAL A 61 11.45 -14.03 -2.89
CA VAL A 61 11.40 -12.67 -2.35
C VAL A 61 10.53 -11.78 -3.23
N VAL A 62 10.72 -11.85 -4.56
CA VAL A 62 9.91 -11.10 -5.53
C VAL A 62 8.42 -11.43 -5.40
N HIS A 63 8.06 -12.71 -5.34
CA HIS A 63 6.67 -13.13 -5.19
C HIS A 63 6.06 -12.74 -3.83
N LEU A 64 6.82 -12.79 -2.74
CA LEU A 64 6.33 -12.36 -1.42
C LEU A 64 6.02 -10.87 -1.39
N VAL A 65 6.90 -10.04 -1.96
CA VAL A 65 6.64 -8.60 -2.09
C VAL A 65 5.42 -8.36 -3.00
N GLY A 66 5.36 -9.02 -4.17
CA GLY A 66 4.23 -8.90 -5.07
C GLY A 66 2.90 -9.33 -4.45
N LEU A 67 2.90 -10.41 -3.66
CA LEU A 67 1.70 -10.89 -2.96
C LEU A 67 1.22 -9.86 -1.94
N LEU A 68 2.14 -9.30 -1.15
CA LEU A 68 1.82 -8.26 -0.18
C LEU A 68 1.27 -7.00 -0.86
N GLU A 69 1.90 -6.54 -1.95
CA GLU A 69 1.46 -5.38 -2.73
C GLU A 69 0.07 -5.59 -3.33
N VAL A 70 -0.19 -6.75 -3.95
CA VAL A 70 -1.49 -7.05 -4.57
C VAL A 70 -2.57 -7.21 -3.51
N ALA A 71 -2.32 -7.97 -2.45
CA ALA A 71 -3.31 -8.21 -1.41
C ALA A 71 -3.68 -6.92 -0.67
N ALA A 72 -2.68 -6.15 -0.22
CA ALA A 72 -2.92 -4.88 0.45
C ALA A 72 -3.50 -3.82 -0.51
N GLY A 73 -3.08 -3.82 -1.78
CA GLY A 73 -3.66 -2.96 -2.82
C GLY A 73 -5.15 -3.23 -3.00
N LEU A 74 -5.56 -4.50 -3.10
CA LEU A 74 -6.96 -4.89 -3.20
C LEU A 74 -7.75 -4.46 -1.96
N MET A 75 -7.20 -4.69 -0.77
CA MET A 75 -7.78 -4.25 0.50
C MET A 75 -8.00 -2.73 0.53
N LEU A 76 -7.05 -1.93 0.04
CA LEU A 76 -7.23 -0.48 -0.09
C LEU A 76 -8.33 -0.10 -1.09
N VAL A 77 -8.40 -0.73 -2.26
CA VAL A 77 -9.45 -0.43 -3.25
C VAL A 77 -10.84 -0.62 -2.63
N VAL A 78 -11.09 -1.79 -2.02
CA VAL A 78 -12.39 -2.08 -1.39
C VAL A 78 -12.61 -1.34 -0.07
N GLY A 79 -11.55 -0.81 0.53
CA GLY A 79 -11.58 -0.13 1.83
C GLY A 79 -11.84 -1.10 2.99
N LEU A 80 -11.13 -2.23 2.99
CA LEU A 80 -11.13 -3.25 4.04
C LEU A 80 -9.80 -3.24 4.77
N ALA A 81 -9.83 -3.21 6.10
CA ALA A 81 -8.68 -3.11 6.99
C ALA A 81 -7.67 -2.04 6.50
N THR A 82 -8.18 -0.85 6.17
CA THR A 82 -7.44 0.18 5.43
C THR A 82 -6.11 0.55 6.10
N ARG A 83 -6.11 0.69 7.43
CA ARG A 83 -4.89 1.02 8.17
C ARG A 83 -3.87 -0.12 8.14
N LEU A 84 -4.31 -1.37 8.21
CA LEU A 84 -3.40 -2.52 8.15
C LEU A 84 -2.76 -2.64 6.75
N ALA A 85 -3.56 -2.51 5.70
CA ALA A 85 -3.08 -2.51 4.32
C ALA A 85 -2.10 -1.35 4.07
N ALA A 86 -2.44 -0.13 4.48
CA ALA A 86 -1.56 1.02 4.36
C ALA A 86 -0.25 0.85 5.15
N LEU A 87 -0.27 0.19 6.31
CA LEU A 87 0.94 -0.12 7.08
C LEU A 87 1.86 -1.05 6.30
N GLY A 88 1.32 -2.16 5.78
CA GLY A 88 2.09 -3.11 4.99
C GLY A 88 2.74 -2.45 3.77
N LEU A 89 1.97 -1.65 3.03
CA LEU A 89 2.46 -0.93 1.85
C LEU A 89 3.47 0.17 2.19
N ALA A 90 3.31 0.85 3.33
CA ALA A 90 4.30 1.81 3.82
C ALA A 90 5.66 1.12 4.10
N VAL A 91 5.65 -0.07 4.71
CA VAL A 91 6.88 -0.85 4.94
C VAL A 91 7.52 -1.25 3.62
N VAL A 92 6.75 -1.70 2.63
CA VAL A 92 7.27 -2.02 1.29
C VAL A 92 7.93 -0.80 0.64
N MET A 93 7.30 0.38 0.70
CA MET A 93 7.89 1.60 0.14
C MET A 93 9.14 2.06 0.89
N ALA A 94 9.17 1.94 2.21
CA ALA A 94 10.39 2.20 2.98
C ALA A 94 11.52 1.27 2.54
N GLY A 95 11.25 -0.03 2.39
CA GLY A 95 12.20 -1.00 1.84
C GLY A 95 12.67 -0.63 0.44
N ALA A 96 11.77 -0.26 -0.46
CA ALA A 96 12.10 0.16 -1.82
C ALA A 96 12.99 1.42 -1.87
N ILE A 97 12.73 2.41 -1.01
CA ILE A 97 13.56 3.63 -0.92
C ILE A 97 14.95 3.28 -0.38
N LEU A 98 15.03 2.46 0.66
CA LEU A 98 16.29 2.06 1.29
C LEU A 98 17.13 1.09 0.45
N THR A 99 16.55 0.49 -0.58
CA THR A 99 17.24 -0.42 -1.50
C THR A 99 17.36 0.22 -2.89
N ALA A 100 16.34 0.05 -3.73
CA ALA A 100 16.29 0.59 -5.09
C ALA A 100 16.53 2.12 -5.16
N GLY A 101 16.04 2.88 -4.18
CA GLY A 101 16.28 4.32 -4.10
C GLY A 101 17.75 4.69 -3.88
N LEU A 102 18.49 3.90 -3.11
CA LEU A 102 19.91 4.13 -2.84
C LEU A 102 20.83 3.54 -3.93
N THR A 103 20.45 2.41 -4.55
CA THR A 103 21.29 1.74 -5.54
C THR A 103 21.04 2.22 -6.97
N VAL A 104 19.78 2.51 -7.34
CA VAL A 104 19.37 2.88 -8.70
C VAL A 104 18.89 4.33 -8.78
N GLY A 105 18.15 4.82 -7.78
CA GLY A 105 17.66 6.20 -7.72
C GLY A 105 16.60 6.55 -8.78
N GLY A 106 16.60 7.79 -9.27
CA GLY A 106 15.68 8.23 -10.33
C GLY A 106 14.22 8.50 -9.89
N PRO A 107 13.36 8.91 -10.83
CA PRO A 107 12.02 9.45 -10.50
C PRO A 107 11.05 8.38 -9.96
N PHE A 108 11.24 7.11 -10.29
CA PHE A 108 10.40 6.04 -9.75
C PHE A 108 10.77 5.71 -8.30
N HIS A 109 12.06 5.49 -8.01
CA HIS A 109 12.49 5.06 -6.67
C HIS A 109 12.64 6.22 -5.67
N LEU A 110 12.92 7.45 -6.13
CA LEU A 110 13.06 8.64 -5.28
C LEU A 110 11.96 9.71 -5.48
N GLY A 111 11.04 9.49 -6.43
CA GLY A 111 9.85 10.34 -6.60
C GLY A 111 8.58 9.59 -6.23
N LEU A 112 8.24 8.54 -6.99
CA LEU A 112 7.00 7.79 -6.80
C LEU A 112 6.98 7.03 -5.47
N ALA A 113 8.05 6.33 -5.09
CA ALA A 113 8.06 5.56 -3.84
C ALA A 113 7.90 6.43 -2.58
N PRO A 114 8.60 7.58 -2.40
CA PRO A 114 8.34 8.50 -1.30
C PRO A 114 6.92 9.09 -1.32
N ALA A 115 6.37 9.39 -2.50
CA ALA A 115 5.00 9.89 -2.62
C ALA A 115 3.97 8.84 -2.18
N LEU A 116 4.15 7.58 -2.59
CA LEU A 116 3.31 6.46 -2.15
C LEU A 116 3.48 6.15 -0.66
N LEU A 117 4.70 6.28 -0.12
CA LEU A 117 4.93 6.18 1.32
C LEU A 117 4.15 7.26 2.08
N ALA A 118 4.24 8.52 1.64
CA ALA A 118 3.51 9.63 2.24
C ALA A 118 2.00 9.43 2.15
N ALA A 119 1.49 8.94 1.02
CA ALA A 119 0.07 8.62 0.85
C ALA A 119 -0.39 7.50 1.80
N ASN A 120 0.41 6.44 1.97
CA ASN A 120 0.12 5.38 2.93
C ASN A 120 0.16 5.87 4.39
N VAL A 121 1.14 6.70 4.76
CA VAL A 121 1.20 7.35 6.08
C VAL A 121 -0.02 8.25 6.31
N TYR A 122 -0.45 8.97 5.29
CA TYR A 122 -1.68 9.75 5.34
C TYR A 122 -2.89 8.85 5.62
N LEU A 123 -3.05 7.72 4.91
CA LEU A 123 -4.14 6.76 5.14
C LEU A 123 -4.06 6.11 6.53
N LEU A 124 -2.85 5.89 7.06
CA LEU A 124 -2.61 5.42 8.42
C LEU A 124 -3.08 6.41 9.49
N VAL A 125 -3.12 7.70 9.19
CA VAL A 125 -3.59 8.74 10.12
C VAL A 125 -5.07 9.02 9.91
N ALA A 126 -5.45 9.37 8.68
CA ALA A 126 -6.82 9.74 8.29
C ALA A 126 -7.81 8.58 8.41
N GLY A 127 -7.38 7.35 8.13
CA GLY A 127 -8.22 6.16 8.12
C GLY A 127 -8.94 5.95 6.78
N PRO A 128 -10.02 5.14 6.76
CA PRO A 128 -10.65 4.65 5.54
C PRO A 128 -11.28 5.71 4.63
N GLY A 129 -11.67 6.88 5.16
CA GLY A 129 -12.48 7.85 4.44
C GLY A 129 -13.89 7.33 4.13
N SER A 130 -14.49 7.86 3.06
CA SER A 130 -15.82 7.44 2.59
C SER A 130 -15.76 6.13 1.78
N LEU A 131 -16.94 5.55 1.54
CA LEU A 131 -17.21 4.32 0.77
C LEU A 131 -16.42 3.05 1.17
N ALA A 132 -15.69 3.07 2.28
CA ALA A 132 -14.97 1.91 2.80
C ALA A 132 -15.90 0.87 3.45
N LEU A 133 -15.60 -0.41 3.24
CA LEU A 133 -16.25 -1.54 3.92
C LEU A 133 -15.97 -1.55 5.43
N ASP A 134 -14.83 -0.99 5.88
CA ASP A 134 -14.51 -0.80 7.30
C ASP A 134 -15.65 -0.14 8.08
N ARG A 135 -16.39 0.77 7.45
CA ARG A 135 -17.53 1.47 8.10
C ARG A 135 -18.75 0.58 8.30
N ARG A 136 -18.92 -0.46 7.50
CA ARG A 136 -20.01 -1.45 7.69
C ARG A 136 -19.72 -2.36 8.87
N LEU A 137 -18.46 -2.68 9.14
CA LEU A 137 -18.05 -3.46 10.31
C LEU A 137 -18.29 -2.69 11.63
N VAL A 138 -18.14 -1.36 11.62
CA VAL A 138 -18.43 -0.50 12.78
C VAL A 138 -19.93 -0.24 12.96
N ALA A 139 -20.73 -0.25 11.88
CA ALA A 139 -22.17 0.00 11.96
C ALA A 139 -23.00 -1.21 12.44
N VAL A 140 -22.40 -2.41 12.51
CA VAL A 140 -23.10 -3.66 12.85
C VAL A 140 -22.72 -4.18 14.24
N GLY A 141 -21.66 -3.64 14.88
CA GLY A 141 -21.21 -4.04 16.22
C GLY A 141 -21.46 -2.97 17.27
#